data_AF-A0A3M6YTH4-F1
#
_entry.id   AF-A0A3M6YTH4-F1
#
_cell.length_a   1.000
_cell.length_b   1.000
_cell.length_c   1.000
_cell.angle_alpha   90.00
_cell.angle_beta   90.00
_cell.angle_gamma   90.00
#
_symmetry.space_group_name_H-M   'P 1'
#
loop_
_entity.id
_entity.type
_entity.pdbx_description
1 polymer ?
#
loop_
_entity_poly.entity_id
_entity_poly.type
_entity_poly.pdbx_seq_one_letter_code
_entity_poly.pdbx_strand_id
1 'polypeptide(L)'
;MSSQPQKPSLSLGPSSSTKEANLSNHATLKYRSDGPAKDVMKTLILALRKDLPMYKTTKPLQITPNFQDTEGKTNVVLEAGPNETIRDIRSIEQPFDLDKNGFKFVKVSTSFTNWSSQPKIAEHYLQEMETLLHQEVEEVDEVLFYDARIRQSGDEGLRVEGLSFNPFAKQVHRDNTDVSCVEKIRNLTDLKADFLLRGRSRIVNIWRPIKHPVYDCSLAVADGSNLHADDVIECDRHLARTGTYHDTMGVVKFRPGFNWYYCSGMEPDDVLLFKNYDSSTTAQARYCLHTAFDLPPEMIPKNAPTRESIEVRALVFTYPAGQRSPSTVALLSSHPLARTLAKGELRRLDDEHSITDRTRTDIDEAGEVKDAMLLLRKQEIKRLEHLCGEQEHLVQRAKQDRDVALADTEKLHRQMGIQTSRIESLEAELKLAQQHLSQSSLELRSQLSQAQRDLIDARRELLEQRLERERLLEFVRGQEGQIQRWKDEAMGRGYEAVSKCWQASVDEAVKREREKDGWLVKNLQEEISRLQSKDSTLMAPTGDVEARTE
;
A
#
# COMPACT_ATOMS: atom_id res chain seq x y z
N MET A 1 13.02 16.00 -84.41
CA MET A 1 12.40 17.33 -84.54
C MET A 1 12.45 17.99 -83.17
N SER A 2 13.11 19.09 -82.86
CA SER A 2 14.05 20.08 -83.43
C SER A 2 14.34 20.95 -82.20
N SER A 3 15.51 21.47 -81.83
CA SER A 3 16.89 21.49 -82.30
C SER A 3 17.67 22.13 -81.13
N GLN A 4 18.87 21.63 -80.83
CA GLN A 4 19.94 22.43 -80.21
C GLN A 4 20.40 23.51 -81.24
N PRO A 5 21.13 24.61 -80.91
CA PRO A 5 22.40 24.52 -80.15
C PRO A 5 22.98 25.79 -79.44
N GLN A 6 24.11 25.54 -78.76
CA GLN A 6 25.33 26.38 -78.61
C GLN A 6 25.42 27.58 -77.61
N LYS A 7 26.33 27.39 -76.63
CA LYS A 7 27.14 28.37 -75.83
C LYS A 7 28.08 29.21 -76.77
N PRO A 8 28.99 30.15 -76.34
CA PRO A 8 29.52 30.53 -74.99
C PRO A 8 29.85 32.05 -74.78
N SER A 9 30.34 32.45 -73.60
CA SER A 9 31.65 33.14 -73.39
C SER A 9 31.72 33.95 -72.07
N LEU A 10 32.94 34.02 -71.52
CA LEU A 10 33.37 34.44 -70.19
C LEU A 10 34.06 35.82 -70.21
N SER A 11 34.08 36.51 -69.06
CA SER A 11 35.18 37.33 -68.46
C SER A 11 34.59 38.51 -67.65
N LEU A 12 35.09 39.01 -66.51
CA LEU A 12 36.29 38.81 -65.67
C LEU A 12 35.98 39.42 -64.26
N GLY A 13 36.69 39.01 -63.20
CA GLY A 13 36.43 39.27 -61.75
C GLY A 13 36.88 40.64 -61.20
N PRO A 14 37.43 40.80 -59.96
CA PRO A 14 37.81 39.80 -58.92
C PRO A 14 37.44 40.19 -57.44
N SER A 15 37.58 39.25 -56.48
CA SER A 15 38.45 39.37 -55.28
C SER A 15 38.07 38.42 -54.11
N SER A 16 39.10 37.72 -53.61
CA SER A 16 39.35 37.17 -52.23
C SER A 16 38.27 36.34 -51.53
N SER A 17 38.53 35.26 -50.79
CA SER A 17 39.73 34.51 -50.41
C SER A 17 39.26 33.28 -49.60
N THR A 18 39.92 32.15 -49.83
CA THR A 18 40.20 31.02 -48.91
C THR A 18 39.36 30.79 -47.64
N LYS A 19 38.71 29.61 -47.65
CA LYS A 19 38.58 28.57 -46.60
C LYS A 19 39.12 28.91 -45.19
N GLU A 20 38.24 28.83 -44.20
CA GLU A 20 38.24 27.83 -43.11
C GLU A 20 37.06 28.11 -42.15
N ALA A 21 36.16 27.15 -41.95
CA ALA A 21 35.13 27.24 -40.91
C ALA A 21 34.89 25.86 -40.28
N ASN A 22 35.30 25.77 -39.02
CA ASN A 22 35.02 24.71 -38.06
C ASN A 22 33.52 24.39 -38.00
N LEU A 23 33.18 23.10 -38.07
CA LEU A 23 31.87 22.59 -37.68
C LEU A 23 31.90 22.22 -36.19
N SER A 24 31.62 23.22 -35.35
CA SER A 24 31.15 23.02 -33.98
C SER A 24 30.16 24.14 -33.65
N ASN A 25 28.86 23.87 -33.74
CA ASN A 25 27.82 24.77 -33.24
C ASN A 25 26.68 23.94 -32.64
N HIS A 26 26.89 23.45 -31.42
CA HIS A 26 25.79 23.30 -30.47
C HIS A 26 25.46 24.71 -29.98
N ALA A 27 24.35 25.27 -30.46
CA ALA A 27 23.85 26.56 -30.01
C ALA A 27 23.36 26.44 -28.56
N THR A 28 24.23 26.81 -27.62
CA THR A 28 23.84 27.18 -26.25
C THR A 28 22.99 28.44 -26.34
N LEU A 29 21.66 28.29 -26.34
CA LEU A 29 20.74 29.42 -26.17
C LEU A 29 20.92 29.97 -24.75
N LYS A 30 21.79 30.96 -24.59
CA LYS A 30 21.87 31.81 -23.42
C LYS A 30 20.53 32.54 -23.29
N TYR A 31 19.71 32.14 -22.32
CA TYR A 31 18.54 32.89 -21.90
C TYR A 31 19.04 34.23 -21.31
N ARG A 32 18.87 35.33 -22.06
CA ARG A 32 19.06 36.67 -21.53
C ARG A 32 17.85 36.99 -20.64
N SER A 33 18.11 37.13 -19.34
CA SER A 33 17.18 37.62 -18.35
C SER A 33 17.04 39.15 -18.48
N ASP A 34 16.14 39.62 -19.34
CA ASP A 34 15.71 41.02 -19.36
C ASP A 34 14.18 41.08 -19.38
N GLY A 35 13.59 41.01 -18.18
CA GLY A 35 12.16 41.21 -17.90
C GLY A 35 11.92 41.13 -16.39
N PRO A 36 11.02 41.96 -15.81
CA PRO A 36 10.86 42.02 -14.36
C PRO A 36 10.35 40.68 -13.85
N ALA A 37 10.90 40.22 -12.71
CA ALA A 37 10.44 39.04 -11.98
C ALA A 37 8.92 39.14 -11.77
N LYS A 38 8.14 38.42 -12.57
CA LYS A 38 6.70 38.33 -12.39
C LYS A 38 6.43 37.30 -11.32
N ASP A 39 6.18 37.82 -10.13
CA ASP A 39 5.49 37.18 -9.02
C ASP A 39 4.18 36.57 -9.54
N VAL A 40 4.14 35.27 -9.85
CA VAL A 40 2.91 34.60 -10.33
C VAL A 40 2.30 33.81 -9.18
N MET A 41 1.65 34.54 -8.26
CA MET A 41 0.61 33.97 -7.42
C MET A 41 -0.51 33.47 -8.34
N LYS A 42 -0.77 32.16 -8.35
CA LYS A 42 -1.75 31.55 -9.26
C LYS A 42 -2.96 31.07 -8.50
N THR A 43 -4.14 31.40 -9.01
CA THR A 43 -5.38 30.91 -8.43
C THR A 43 -5.84 29.64 -9.14
N LEU A 44 -5.98 28.53 -8.41
CA LEU A 44 -6.37 27.23 -8.96
C LEU A 44 -7.47 26.59 -8.12
N ILE A 45 -8.31 25.81 -8.79
CA ILE A 45 -9.34 24.98 -8.17
C ILE A 45 -8.75 23.58 -8.01
N LEU A 46 -8.53 23.17 -6.77
CA LEU A 46 -8.04 21.84 -6.44
C LEU A 46 -9.20 20.89 -6.16
N ALA A 47 -9.10 19.64 -6.63
CA ALA A 47 -10.08 18.62 -6.29
C ALA A 47 -9.79 18.08 -4.88
N LEU A 48 -10.72 18.34 -3.97
CA LEU A 48 -10.64 17.97 -2.56
C LEU A 48 -11.79 17.02 -2.22
N ARG A 49 -11.66 16.27 -1.13
CA ARG A 49 -12.77 15.49 -0.61
C ARG A 49 -13.83 16.43 -0.05
N LYS A 50 -15.07 16.22 -0.47
CA LYS A 50 -16.24 16.89 0.09
C LYS A 50 -16.38 16.61 1.58
N ASP A 51 -16.82 17.60 2.36
CA ASP A 51 -17.09 17.40 3.78
C ASP A 51 -18.52 16.90 4.01
N LEU A 52 -18.71 15.58 3.93
CA LEU A 52 -20.01 14.93 4.12
C LEU A 52 -20.16 14.38 5.55
N PRO A 53 -21.36 14.51 6.18
CA PRO A 53 -21.61 13.96 7.52
C PRO A 53 -21.30 12.47 7.68
N MET A 54 -21.42 11.69 6.59
CA MET A 54 -21.15 10.25 6.58
C MET A 54 -19.72 9.90 7.02
N TYR A 55 -18.74 10.78 6.77
CA TYR A 55 -17.34 10.51 7.14
C TYR A 55 -17.09 10.56 8.66
N LYS A 56 -18.09 10.96 9.47
CA LYS A 56 -18.02 10.85 10.93
C LYS A 56 -18.26 9.44 11.44
N THR A 57 -18.96 8.60 10.67
CA THR A 57 -19.36 7.24 11.07
C THR A 57 -18.83 6.17 10.13
N THR A 58 -18.49 6.54 8.90
CA THR A 58 -18.09 5.63 7.83
C THR A 58 -16.72 6.03 7.30
N LYS A 59 -15.76 5.10 7.35
CA LYS A 59 -14.42 5.33 6.83
C LYS A 59 -14.47 5.51 5.30
N PRO A 60 -13.75 6.50 4.74
CA PRO A 60 -13.57 6.60 3.30
C PRO A 60 -12.97 5.31 2.72
N LEU A 61 -13.43 4.92 1.54
CA LEU A 61 -13.01 3.72 0.81
C LEU A 61 -12.94 4.05 -0.68
N GLN A 62 -11.82 3.72 -1.30
CA GLN A 62 -11.55 3.91 -2.72
C GLN A 62 -11.13 2.60 -3.38
N ILE A 63 -11.57 2.41 -4.63
CA ILE A 63 -11.17 1.29 -5.46
C ILE A 63 -10.03 1.73 -6.37
N THR A 64 -8.96 0.94 -6.44
CA THR A 64 -7.78 1.20 -7.27
C THR A 64 -7.47 0.02 -8.20
N PRO A 65 -7.10 0.23 -9.47
CA PRO A 65 -7.05 1.50 -10.16
C PRO A 65 -8.43 1.81 -10.74
N ASN A 66 -9.14 2.83 -10.24
CA ASN A 66 -10.25 3.38 -11.03
C ASN A 66 -10.48 4.86 -10.72
N PHE A 67 -10.32 5.69 -11.75
CA PHE A 67 -10.41 7.16 -11.68
C PHE A 67 -11.81 7.66 -11.95
N GLN A 68 -12.69 6.76 -12.37
CA GLN A 68 -14.12 6.97 -12.50
C GLN A 68 -14.76 5.74 -11.88
N ASP A 69 -15.21 5.88 -10.63
CA ASP A 69 -16.04 4.87 -10.01
C ASP A 69 -17.42 4.87 -10.66
N THR A 70 -17.50 4.28 -11.85
CA THR A 70 -18.74 4.16 -12.63
C THR A 70 -19.72 3.19 -11.98
N GLU A 71 -19.26 2.37 -11.03
CA GLU A 71 -20.03 1.33 -10.36
C GLU A 71 -20.45 1.70 -8.93
N GLY A 72 -20.12 2.91 -8.44
CA GLY A 72 -20.50 3.37 -7.09
C GLY A 72 -19.84 2.60 -5.95
N LYS A 73 -18.68 1.99 -6.19
CA LYS A 73 -17.90 1.19 -5.22
C LYS A 73 -17.03 2.05 -4.29
N THR A 74 -16.77 3.31 -4.61
CA THR A 74 -16.12 4.28 -3.71
C THR A 74 -17.16 5.12 -2.98
N ASN A 75 -16.91 5.41 -1.72
CA ASN A 75 -17.68 6.42 -0.99
C ASN A 75 -16.92 7.77 -0.88
N VAL A 76 -15.77 7.91 -1.58
CA VAL A 76 -15.01 9.16 -1.64
C VAL A 76 -15.66 10.08 -2.67
N VAL A 77 -16.26 11.17 -2.20
CA VAL A 77 -16.86 12.19 -3.06
C VAL A 77 -15.89 13.35 -3.16
N LEU A 78 -15.46 13.66 -4.38
CA LEU A 78 -14.61 14.82 -4.67
C LEU A 78 -15.45 16.03 -5.06
N GLU A 79 -15.00 17.21 -4.66
CA GLU A 79 -15.55 18.48 -5.11
C GLU A 79 -14.44 19.45 -5.49
N ALA A 80 -14.78 20.39 -6.36
CA ALA A 80 -13.95 21.55 -6.63
C ALA A 80 -13.89 22.41 -5.36
N GLY A 81 -12.69 22.57 -4.80
CA GLY A 81 -12.46 23.53 -3.72
C GLY A 81 -12.63 24.98 -4.19
N PRO A 82 -12.61 25.94 -3.27
CA PRO A 82 -12.48 27.34 -3.65
C PRO A 82 -11.12 27.60 -4.30
N ASN A 83 -11.04 28.76 -4.93
CA ASN A 83 -9.85 29.32 -5.52
C ASN A 83 -8.70 29.42 -4.50
N GLU A 84 -7.64 28.64 -4.71
CA GLU A 84 -6.45 28.60 -3.86
C GLU A 84 -5.24 29.21 -4.55
N THR A 85 -4.38 29.88 -3.78
CA THR A 85 -3.17 30.50 -4.33
C THR A 85 -1.99 29.53 -4.28
N ILE A 86 -1.45 29.17 -5.45
CA ILE A 86 -0.23 28.38 -5.62
C ILE A 86 0.92 29.32 -6.00
N ARG A 87 2.00 29.27 -5.24
CA ARG A 87 3.17 30.15 -5.38
C ARG A 87 4.30 29.46 -6.13
N ASP A 88 4.94 30.20 -7.01
CA ASP A 88 6.09 29.68 -7.75
C ASP A 88 7.35 29.77 -6.89
N ILE A 89 8.01 28.64 -6.65
CA ILE A 89 9.26 28.62 -5.88
C ILE A 89 10.38 29.40 -6.57
N ARG A 90 10.30 29.64 -7.89
CA ARG A 90 11.25 30.50 -8.62
C ARG A 90 11.23 31.96 -8.15
N SER A 91 10.13 32.39 -7.53
CA SER A 91 9.95 33.75 -7.00
C SER A 91 10.27 33.88 -5.50
N ILE A 92 10.74 32.80 -4.87
CA ILE A 92 10.94 32.73 -3.42
C ILE A 92 12.43 32.54 -3.12
N GLU A 93 12.98 33.40 -2.27
CA GLU A 93 14.39 33.33 -1.86
C GLU A 93 14.65 32.37 -0.70
N GLN A 94 13.63 32.06 0.11
CA GLN A 94 13.79 31.19 1.27
C GLN A 94 13.87 29.71 0.84
N PRO A 95 14.91 28.96 1.27
CA PRO A 95 14.98 27.53 0.99
C PRO A 95 13.95 26.77 1.84
N PHE A 96 13.26 25.84 1.19
CA PHE A 96 12.41 24.86 1.87
C PHE A 96 13.26 23.68 2.35
N ASP A 97 12.91 23.10 3.50
CA ASP A 97 13.56 21.89 4.00
C ASP A 97 12.54 20.80 4.37
N LEU A 98 13.00 19.55 4.36
CA LEU A 98 12.12 18.40 4.56
C LEU A 98 11.51 18.38 5.97
N ASP A 99 12.21 18.80 7.01
CA ASP A 99 11.75 18.68 8.40
C ASP A 99 10.78 19.77 8.80
N LYS A 100 10.94 20.97 8.24
CA LYS A 100 10.04 22.10 8.45
C LYS A 100 8.87 22.10 7.49
N ASN A 101 9.11 21.95 6.19
CA ASN A 101 8.11 22.14 5.16
C ASN A 101 7.56 20.84 4.58
N GLY A 102 8.26 19.72 4.77
CA GLY A 102 7.87 18.42 4.21
C GLY A 102 8.29 18.22 2.76
N PHE A 103 8.92 19.21 2.13
CA PHE A 103 9.44 19.15 0.77
C PHE A 103 10.70 20.00 0.59
N LYS A 104 11.48 19.68 -0.45
CA LYS A 104 12.70 20.38 -0.84
C LYS A 104 12.88 20.31 -2.35
N PHE A 105 13.17 21.43 -2.98
CA PHE A 105 13.58 21.48 -4.39
C PHE A 105 15.10 21.55 -4.45
N VAL A 106 15.71 20.66 -5.22
CA VAL A 106 17.16 20.58 -5.39
C VAL A 106 17.51 20.52 -6.87
N LYS A 107 18.66 21.08 -7.25
CA LYS A 107 19.15 21.04 -8.64
C LYS A 107 20.29 20.04 -8.75
N VAL A 108 20.01 18.90 -9.37
CA VAL A 108 20.94 17.77 -9.49
C VAL A 108 20.83 17.15 -10.88
N SER A 109 21.86 17.36 -11.70
CA SER A 109 21.95 16.74 -13.02
C SER A 109 22.11 15.22 -12.91
N THR A 110 21.58 14.50 -13.88
CA THR A 110 21.72 13.04 -13.99
C THR A 110 22.45 12.68 -15.28
N SER A 111 23.33 11.68 -15.21
CA SER A 111 23.94 11.10 -16.42
C SER A 111 23.02 10.08 -17.10
N PHE A 112 21.94 9.69 -16.42
CA PHE A 112 21.05 8.63 -16.84
C PHE A 112 20.11 9.09 -17.96
N THR A 113 20.10 8.31 -19.05
CA THR A 113 19.29 8.61 -20.24
C THR A 113 18.38 7.45 -20.66
N ASN A 114 18.61 6.24 -20.13
CA ASN A 114 17.95 5.01 -20.54
C ASN A 114 16.63 4.74 -19.79
N TRP A 115 15.72 5.71 -19.77
CA TRP A 115 14.44 5.66 -19.04
C TRP A 115 13.49 4.52 -19.47
N SER A 116 13.71 3.91 -20.63
CA SER A 116 12.94 2.74 -21.07
C SER A 116 13.47 1.40 -20.53
N SER A 117 14.66 1.38 -19.92
CA SER A 117 15.32 0.16 -19.48
C SER A 117 15.34 0.06 -17.96
N GLN A 118 14.49 -0.83 -17.44
CA GLN A 118 14.32 -1.07 -16.01
C GLN A 118 15.59 -1.59 -15.35
N PRO A 119 16.33 -2.56 -15.94
CA PRO A 119 17.59 -2.99 -15.35
C PRO A 119 18.59 -1.85 -15.21
N LYS A 120 18.64 -0.95 -16.21
CA LYS A 120 19.53 0.22 -16.17
C LYS A 120 19.10 1.25 -15.14
N ILE A 121 17.79 1.46 -14.95
CA ILE A 121 17.27 2.33 -13.87
C ILE A 121 17.74 1.81 -12.52
N ALA A 122 17.64 0.50 -12.28
CA ALA A 122 18.11 -0.11 -11.05
C ALA A 122 19.61 -0.03 -10.85
N GLU A 123 20.37 -0.36 -11.90
CA GLU A 123 21.82 -0.44 -11.83
C GLU A 123 22.47 0.93 -11.70
N HIS A 124 21.89 1.98 -12.30
CA HIS A 124 22.54 3.28 -12.37
C HIS A 124 21.72 4.39 -11.71
N TYR A 125 20.44 4.55 -12.08
CA TYR A 125 19.65 5.69 -11.59
C TYR A 125 19.34 5.61 -10.10
N LEU A 126 19.01 4.43 -9.56
CA LEU A 126 18.76 4.27 -8.13
C LEU A 126 20.01 4.55 -7.27
N GLN A 127 21.21 4.28 -7.79
CA GLN A 127 22.46 4.63 -7.10
C GLN A 127 22.67 6.15 -7.04
N GLU A 128 22.37 6.86 -8.13
CA GLU A 128 22.36 8.33 -8.13
C GLU A 128 21.33 8.88 -7.11
N MET A 129 20.15 8.24 -7.00
CA MET A 129 19.12 8.63 -6.04
C MET A 129 19.50 8.35 -4.59
N GLU A 130 20.22 7.26 -4.32
CA GLU A 130 20.71 6.95 -2.97
C GLU A 130 21.73 7.98 -2.52
N THR A 131 22.66 8.32 -3.42
CA THR A 131 23.63 9.39 -3.21
C THR A 131 22.95 10.72 -2.92
N LEU A 132 21.91 11.05 -3.71
CA LEU A 132 21.10 12.26 -3.49
C LEU A 132 20.46 12.29 -2.11
N LEU A 133 19.87 11.17 -1.66
CA LEU A 133 19.23 11.10 -0.35
C LEU A 133 20.24 11.29 0.79
N HIS A 134 21.43 10.69 0.70
CA HIS A 134 22.49 10.90 1.69
C HIS A 134 23.02 12.34 1.73
N GLN A 135 22.96 13.07 0.61
CA GLN A 135 23.39 14.47 0.55
C GLN A 135 22.33 15.44 1.07
N GLU A 136 21.06 15.19 0.75
CA GLU A 136 19.99 16.18 0.93
C GLU A 136 19.08 15.91 2.13
N VAL A 137 19.13 14.70 2.69
CA VAL A 137 18.35 14.28 3.87
C VAL A 137 19.29 14.11 5.06
N GLU A 138 18.89 14.67 6.21
CA GLU A 138 19.68 14.57 7.44
C GLU A 138 19.56 13.17 8.06
N GLU A 139 20.62 12.71 8.75
CA GLU A 139 20.61 11.47 9.55
C GLU A 139 20.21 10.21 8.76
N VAL A 140 20.90 9.87 7.67
CA VAL A 140 20.59 8.69 6.85
C VAL A 140 21.57 7.55 7.13
N ASP A 141 21.07 6.47 7.74
CA ASP A 141 21.84 5.24 7.99
C ASP A 141 21.53 4.13 6.98
N GLU A 142 20.27 4.01 6.53
CA GLU A 142 19.84 2.97 5.58
C GLU A 142 18.74 3.51 4.65
N VAL A 143 18.87 3.23 3.35
CA VAL A 143 17.89 3.60 2.32
C VAL A 143 17.31 2.34 1.68
N LEU A 144 15.99 2.31 1.53
CA LEU A 144 15.26 1.22 0.91
C LEU A 144 14.22 1.73 -0.12
N PHE A 145 14.56 1.74 -1.41
CA PHE A 145 13.65 2.05 -2.53
C PHE A 145 12.58 1.00 -2.76
N TYR A 146 11.31 1.22 -2.43
CA TYR A 146 10.30 0.16 -2.60
C TYR A 146 9.42 0.33 -3.83
N ASP A 147 9.51 1.46 -4.52
CA ASP A 147 8.67 1.76 -5.67
C ASP A 147 9.34 2.76 -6.62
N ALA A 148 9.12 2.58 -7.92
CA ALA A 148 9.51 3.52 -8.96
C ALA A 148 8.46 3.54 -10.08
N ARG A 149 8.11 4.73 -10.54
CA ARG A 149 7.04 4.92 -11.54
C ARG A 149 7.44 5.95 -12.56
N ILE A 150 7.33 5.60 -13.83
CA ILE A 150 7.43 6.54 -14.93
C ILE A 150 6.01 6.89 -15.38
N ARG A 151 5.72 8.18 -15.56
CA ARG A 151 4.44 8.68 -16.05
C ARG A 151 4.66 9.52 -17.30
N GLN A 152 3.88 9.24 -18.34
CA GLN A 152 3.84 9.92 -19.64
C GLN A 152 2.37 10.00 -20.11
N SER A 153 2.05 10.83 -21.11
CA SER A 153 0.71 10.85 -21.72
C SER A 153 0.50 9.63 -22.62
N GLY A 154 -0.73 9.10 -22.65
CA GLY A 154 -1.05 7.78 -23.17
C GLY A 154 -1.04 6.74 -22.05
N ASP A 155 -2.09 5.92 -22.00
CA ASP A 155 -2.28 4.93 -20.93
C ASP A 155 -1.06 4.00 -20.81
N GLU A 156 -0.68 3.73 -19.56
CA GLU A 156 0.39 2.82 -19.12
C GLU A 156 1.80 3.41 -19.00
N GLY A 157 2.01 4.20 -17.93
CA GLY A 157 3.34 4.42 -17.38
C GLY A 157 3.97 3.12 -16.83
N LEU A 158 5.30 3.00 -16.90
CA LEU A 158 6.04 1.83 -16.37
C LEU A 158 6.06 1.85 -14.83
N ARG A 159 5.75 0.72 -14.18
CA ARG A 159 5.69 0.58 -12.72
C ARG A 159 6.45 -0.64 -12.22
N VAL A 160 7.03 -0.53 -11.02
CA VAL A 160 7.65 -1.68 -10.36
C VAL A 160 6.62 -2.58 -9.66
N GLU A 161 6.82 -3.89 -9.80
CA GLU A 161 5.92 -4.96 -9.33
C GLU A 161 5.49 -4.74 -7.86
N GLY A 162 4.18 -4.53 -7.64
CA GLY A 162 3.56 -4.46 -6.31
C GLY A 162 2.64 -3.27 -6.00
N LEU A 163 2.45 -2.27 -6.88
CA LEU A 163 1.52 -1.13 -6.67
C LEU A 163 0.96 -0.56 -8.00
N SER A 164 -0.34 -0.19 -8.01
CA SER A 164 -1.28 -0.04 -9.14
C SER A 164 -1.33 1.28 -9.91
N PHE A 165 -1.61 1.26 -11.22
CA PHE A 165 -1.80 2.43 -12.11
C PHE A 165 -2.49 3.66 -11.49
N ASN A 166 -1.91 4.84 -11.75
CA ASN A 166 -2.61 6.11 -11.57
C ASN A 166 -2.25 7.00 -12.79
N PRO A 167 -3.19 7.53 -13.60
CA PRO A 167 -3.10 8.85 -14.20
C PRO A 167 -2.62 9.88 -13.19
N PHE A 168 -2.27 11.06 -13.69
CA PHE A 168 -1.89 12.17 -12.84
C PHE A 168 -2.97 12.40 -11.77
N ALA A 169 -2.58 12.27 -10.50
CA ALA A 169 -3.51 12.34 -9.39
C ALA A 169 -3.94 13.79 -9.19
N LYS A 170 -5.10 14.15 -9.73
CA LYS A 170 -5.67 15.51 -9.65
C LYS A 170 -6.38 15.79 -8.34
N GLN A 171 -6.61 14.76 -7.53
CA GLN A 171 -7.09 14.89 -6.16
C GLN A 171 -5.93 15.27 -5.23
N VAL A 172 -6.17 16.21 -4.32
CA VAL A 172 -5.23 16.47 -3.22
C VAL A 172 -5.19 15.28 -2.27
N HIS A 173 -4.00 14.73 -2.08
CA HIS A 173 -3.81 13.51 -1.29
C HIS A 173 -2.48 13.45 -0.56
N ARG A 174 -2.40 12.46 0.32
CA ARG A 174 -1.20 11.85 0.86
C ARG A 174 -1.19 10.38 0.41
N ASP A 175 -0.08 9.85 -0.07
CA ASP A 175 -0.06 8.52 -0.71
C ASP A 175 -0.39 7.37 0.25
N ASN A 176 0.09 7.48 1.49
CA ASN A 176 -0.02 6.45 2.52
C ASN A 176 -0.25 7.10 3.88
N THR A 177 -1.13 6.52 4.72
CA THR A 177 -1.27 6.97 6.12
C THR A 177 -0.19 6.36 7.00
N ASP A 178 -0.06 6.86 8.24
CA ASP A 178 0.95 6.38 9.19
C ASP A 178 0.85 4.85 9.41
N VAL A 179 -0.38 4.32 9.50
CA VAL A 179 -0.64 2.88 9.66
C VAL A 179 -0.08 2.09 8.48
N SER A 180 -0.44 2.48 7.25
CA SER A 180 0.08 1.84 6.03
C SER A 180 1.60 1.94 5.91
N CYS A 181 2.20 3.04 6.35
CA CYS A 181 3.66 3.20 6.33
C CYS A 181 4.34 2.22 7.30
N VAL A 182 3.82 2.07 8.51
CA VAL A 182 4.38 1.12 9.51
C VAL A 182 4.22 -0.32 9.06
N GLU A 183 3.04 -0.69 8.54
CA GLU A 183 2.81 -2.02 7.95
C GLU A 183 3.77 -2.30 6.80
N LYS A 184 3.99 -1.30 5.93
CA LYS A 184 4.93 -1.40 4.81
C LYS A 184 6.37 -1.60 5.28
N ILE A 185 6.82 -0.86 6.30
CA ILE A 185 8.14 -1.07 6.90
C ILE A 185 8.28 -2.50 7.42
N ARG A 186 7.28 -2.98 8.16
CA ARG A 186 7.28 -4.37 8.68
C ARG A 186 7.36 -5.40 7.57
N ASN A 187 6.57 -5.24 6.52
CA ASN A 187 6.51 -6.19 5.41
C ASN A 187 7.77 -6.19 4.53
N LEU A 188 8.47 -5.07 4.43
CA LEU A 188 9.66 -4.93 3.56
C LEU A 188 10.99 -5.18 4.26
N THR A 189 11.03 -5.06 5.59
CA THR A 189 12.28 -5.16 6.37
C THR A 189 12.29 -6.33 7.36
N ASP A 190 11.12 -6.92 7.62
CA ASP A 190 10.92 -8.16 8.37
C ASP A 190 11.61 -8.19 9.73
N LEU A 191 12.68 -8.97 9.87
CA LEU A 191 13.43 -9.13 11.12
C LEU A 191 14.06 -7.83 11.60
N LYS A 192 14.34 -6.89 10.68
CA LYS A 192 14.88 -5.56 11.04
C LYS A 192 13.79 -4.58 11.49
N ALA A 193 12.52 -4.86 11.24
CA ALA A 193 11.44 -3.87 11.36
C ALA A 193 11.37 -3.23 12.75
N ASP A 194 11.40 -4.04 13.81
CA ASP A 194 11.34 -3.53 15.18
C ASP A 194 12.57 -2.70 15.57
N PHE A 195 13.73 -2.98 15.00
CA PHE A 195 14.94 -2.17 15.19
C PHE A 195 14.83 -0.83 14.46
N LEU A 196 14.41 -0.85 13.20
CA LEU A 196 14.27 0.34 12.36
C LEU A 196 13.15 1.27 12.86
N LEU A 197 12.04 0.71 13.33
CA LEU A 197 10.91 1.47 13.87
C LEU A 197 11.19 2.10 15.25
N ARG A 198 12.20 1.62 15.98
CA ARG A 198 12.69 2.29 17.21
C ARG A 198 13.51 3.55 16.90
N GLY A 199 14.04 3.65 15.68
CA GLY A 199 14.75 4.82 15.19
C GLY A 199 13.80 5.79 14.50
N ARG A 200 14.34 6.64 13.63
CA ARG A 200 13.55 7.50 12.75
C ARG A 200 13.34 6.80 11.42
N SER A 201 12.09 6.67 10.99
CA SER A 201 11.72 6.08 9.70
C SER A 201 10.94 7.11 8.89
N ARG A 202 11.32 7.27 7.63
CA ARG A 202 10.75 8.26 6.71
C ARG A 202 10.41 7.60 5.39
N ILE A 203 9.37 8.08 4.73
CA ILE A 203 9.15 7.82 3.31
C ILE A 203 9.38 9.12 2.56
N VAL A 204 10.39 9.13 1.69
CA VAL A 204 10.75 10.27 0.83
C VAL A 204 10.48 9.87 -0.61
N ASN A 205 9.62 10.65 -1.28
CA ASN A 205 9.40 10.55 -2.71
C ASN A 205 10.39 11.49 -3.42
N ILE A 206 10.99 10.99 -4.48
CA ILE A 206 11.89 11.72 -5.37
C ILE A 206 11.21 11.83 -6.72
N TRP A 207 10.87 13.05 -7.13
CA TRP A 207 10.16 13.33 -8.36
C TRP A 207 11.03 14.15 -9.32
N ARG A 208 11.20 13.65 -10.55
CA ARG A 208 12.09 14.23 -11.56
C ARG A 208 11.44 14.21 -12.96
N PRO A 209 11.43 15.32 -13.72
CA PRO A 209 11.16 15.31 -15.15
C PRO A 209 12.26 14.56 -15.93
N ILE A 210 11.93 13.75 -16.94
CA ILE A 210 12.95 12.85 -17.55
C ILE A 210 13.40 13.24 -18.96
N LYS A 211 12.65 14.06 -19.71
CA LYS A 211 12.99 14.40 -21.11
C LYS A 211 13.00 15.89 -21.42
N HIS A 212 12.05 16.63 -20.88
CA HIS A 212 11.84 18.03 -21.21
C HIS A 212 11.26 18.75 -19.99
N PRO A 213 11.28 20.10 -19.98
CA PRO A 213 10.64 20.84 -18.91
C PRO A 213 9.16 20.53 -18.80
N VAL A 214 8.62 20.69 -17.59
CA VAL A 214 7.21 20.45 -17.29
C VAL A 214 6.38 21.67 -17.69
N TYR A 215 5.45 21.48 -18.64
CA TYR A 215 4.57 22.54 -19.15
C TYR A 215 3.08 22.29 -18.89
N ASP A 216 2.70 21.05 -18.63
CA ASP A 216 1.34 20.63 -18.28
C ASP A 216 1.37 19.68 -17.08
N CYS A 217 0.21 19.45 -16.45
CA CYS A 217 0.07 18.55 -15.30
C CYS A 217 1.16 18.75 -14.22
N SER A 218 1.49 19.99 -13.88
CA SER A 218 2.52 20.32 -12.89
C SER A 218 2.20 19.72 -11.51
N LEU A 219 3.22 19.53 -10.68
CA LEU A 219 3.05 19.00 -9.33
C LEU A 219 3.03 20.16 -8.33
N ALA A 220 1.92 20.30 -7.60
CA ALA A 220 1.81 21.21 -6.46
C ALA A 220 2.01 20.44 -5.16
N VAL A 221 2.70 21.09 -4.21
CA VAL A 221 2.96 20.61 -2.86
C VAL A 221 2.51 21.62 -1.82
N ALA A 222 1.92 21.15 -0.72
CA ALA A 222 1.56 22.01 0.40
C ALA A 222 2.67 22.02 1.46
N ASP A 223 2.89 23.17 2.08
CA ASP A 223 3.75 23.29 3.25
C ASP A 223 3.17 22.53 4.45
N GLY A 224 3.90 21.49 4.85
CA GLY A 224 3.55 20.61 5.95
C GLY A 224 3.49 21.30 7.31
N SER A 225 4.18 22.44 7.49
CA SER A 225 4.21 23.18 8.75
C SER A 225 2.86 23.75 9.16
N ASN A 226 1.93 23.90 8.21
CA ASN A 226 0.60 24.45 8.43
C ASN A 226 -0.52 23.40 8.34
N LEU A 227 -0.17 22.11 8.35
CA LEU A 227 -1.14 21.02 8.31
C LEU A 227 -1.62 20.66 9.71
N HIS A 228 -2.92 20.46 9.84
CA HIS A 228 -3.58 20.02 11.06
C HIS A 228 -3.90 18.53 10.99
N ALA A 229 -4.00 17.88 12.16
CA ALA A 229 -4.31 16.44 12.25
C ALA A 229 -5.63 16.07 11.53
N ASP A 230 -6.62 16.97 11.54
CA ASP A 230 -7.94 16.75 10.93
C ASP A 230 -8.03 17.11 9.44
N ASP A 231 -6.94 17.61 8.84
CA ASP A 231 -6.90 17.97 7.42
C ASP A 231 -6.93 16.72 6.53
N VAL A 232 -6.42 15.59 7.04
CA VAL A 232 -6.32 14.31 6.33
C VAL A 232 -7.17 13.27 7.05
N ILE A 233 -8.05 12.59 6.32
CA ILE A 233 -8.72 11.38 6.83
C ILE A 233 -8.18 10.16 6.10
N GLU A 234 -8.01 9.08 6.85
CA GLU A 234 -7.60 7.80 6.31
C GLU A 234 -8.69 7.20 5.42
N CYS A 235 -8.30 6.80 4.22
CA CYS A 235 -9.13 6.14 3.23
C CYS A 235 -8.57 4.75 2.95
N ASP A 236 -9.41 3.72 3.07
CA ASP A 236 -9.05 2.38 2.63
C ASP A 236 -8.95 2.33 1.11
N ARG A 237 -7.94 1.64 0.59
CA ARG A 237 -7.82 1.30 -0.82
C ARG A 237 -8.01 -0.19 -1.01
N HIS A 238 -8.88 -0.53 -1.94
CA HIS A 238 -9.18 -1.90 -2.33
C HIS A 238 -8.84 -2.09 -3.81
N LEU A 239 -8.34 -3.27 -4.17
CA LEU A 239 -8.02 -3.58 -5.57
C LEU A 239 -9.30 -3.76 -6.40
N ALA A 240 -9.37 -3.13 -7.57
CA ALA A 240 -10.53 -3.18 -8.46
C ALA A 240 -10.84 -4.59 -8.95
N ARG A 241 -9.78 -5.37 -9.22
CA ARG A 241 -9.87 -6.72 -9.76
C ARG A 241 -10.39 -7.74 -8.74
N THR A 242 -9.90 -7.68 -7.51
CA THR A 242 -10.15 -8.71 -6.48
C THR A 242 -11.11 -8.23 -5.39
N GLY A 243 -11.31 -6.92 -5.24
CA GLY A 243 -12.02 -6.31 -4.12
C GLY A 243 -11.28 -6.40 -2.78
N THR A 244 -10.07 -6.98 -2.76
CA THR A 244 -9.30 -7.18 -1.53
C THR A 244 -8.72 -5.86 -1.03
N TYR A 245 -8.62 -5.74 0.29
CA TYR A 245 -7.90 -4.66 0.94
C TYR A 245 -6.46 -4.61 0.43
N HIS A 246 -5.98 -3.41 0.13
CA HIS A 246 -4.64 -3.17 -0.40
C HIS A 246 -3.78 -2.44 0.62
N ASP A 247 -4.16 -1.21 0.95
CA ASP A 247 -3.52 -0.34 1.95
C ASP A 247 -4.43 0.87 2.24
N THR A 248 -3.90 1.90 2.91
CA THR A 248 -4.61 3.15 3.18
C THR A 248 -3.90 4.35 2.56
N MET A 249 -4.67 5.36 2.16
CA MET A 249 -4.18 6.67 1.71
C MET A 249 -4.87 7.81 2.46
N GLY A 250 -4.31 9.02 2.39
CA GLY A 250 -4.90 10.20 3.01
C GLY A 250 -5.76 10.99 2.02
N VAL A 251 -7.05 11.14 2.30
CA VAL A 251 -7.96 12.03 1.55
C VAL A 251 -8.14 13.35 2.31
N VAL A 252 -8.08 14.46 1.58
CA VAL A 252 -7.96 15.80 2.17
C VAL A 252 -9.25 16.58 2.01
N LYS A 253 -9.74 17.20 3.09
CA LYS A 253 -10.86 18.15 3.05
C LYS A 253 -10.34 19.57 2.84
N PHE A 254 -11.14 20.42 2.22
CA PHE A 254 -10.80 21.84 2.14
C PHE A 254 -10.75 22.48 3.55
N ARG A 255 -9.74 23.33 3.75
CA ARG A 255 -9.67 24.30 4.85
C ARG A 255 -8.91 25.52 4.34
N PRO A 256 -9.33 26.75 4.69
CA PRO A 256 -8.53 27.93 4.36
C PRO A 256 -7.16 27.86 5.04
N GLY A 257 -6.13 28.32 4.30
CA GLY A 257 -4.78 28.51 4.82
C GLY A 257 -3.74 27.50 4.33
N PHE A 258 -4.06 26.57 3.43
CA PHE A 258 -3.01 25.77 2.81
C PHE A 258 -2.05 26.67 2.01
N ASN A 259 -0.75 26.52 2.25
CA ASN A 259 0.28 27.22 1.49
C ASN A 259 0.80 26.30 0.40
N TRP A 260 0.39 26.56 -0.84
CA TRP A 260 0.73 25.73 -2.00
C TRP A 260 1.92 26.29 -2.77
N TYR A 261 2.80 25.39 -3.21
CA TYR A 261 4.00 25.70 -3.97
C TYR A 261 4.15 24.79 -5.18
N TYR A 262 4.78 25.30 -6.23
CA TYR A 262 5.16 24.53 -7.41
C TYR A 262 6.44 25.16 -8.04
N CYS A 263 7.12 24.42 -8.91
CA CYS A 263 8.26 24.93 -9.67
C CYS A 263 7.89 25.13 -11.14
N SER A 264 7.88 26.37 -11.63
CA SER A 264 7.65 26.60 -13.06
C SER A 264 8.82 26.13 -13.92
N GLY A 265 8.47 25.58 -15.08
CA GLY A 265 9.42 25.12 -16.08
C GLY A 265 10.43 24.14 -15.52
N MET A 266 10.00 23.29 -14.58
CA MET A 266 10.87 22.34 -13.88
C MET A 266 11.60 21.47 -14.91
N GLU A 267 12.92 21.62 -14.99
CA GLU A 267 13.81 20.93 -15.95
C GLU A 267 14.20 19.54 -15.43
N PRO A 268 14.78 18.65 -16.26
CA PRO A 268 15.24 17.35 -15.79
C PRO A 268 16.28 17.38 -14.66
N ASP A 269 16.98 18.51 -14.52
CA ASP A 269 17.94 18.75 -13.44
C ASP A 269 17.26 19.24 -12.15
N ASP A 270 16.02 19.73 -12.22
CA ASP A 270 15.27 20.12 -11.05
C ASP A 270 14.58 18.86 -10.46
N VAL A 271 14.85 18.57 -9.20
CA VAL A 271 14.32 17.40 -8.48
C VAL A 271 13.52 17.88 -7.26
N LEU A 272 12.33 17.31 -7.08
CA LEU A 272 11.49 17.55 -5.92
C LEU A 272 11.57 16.35 -4.98
N LEU A 273 12.08 16.59 -3.76
CA LEU A 273 12.00 15.65 -2.65
C LEU A 273 10.80 16.03 -1.78
N PHE A 274 9.93 15.10 -1.44
CA PHE A 274 8.82 15.36 -0.52
C PHE A 274 8.48 14.15 0.34
N LYS A 275 8.08 14.41 1.58
CA LYS A 275 7.79 13.35 2.55
C LYS A 275 6.36 12.85 2.40
N ASN A 276 6.20 11.55 2.39
CA ASN A 276 4.90 10.91 2.63
C ASN A 276 4.72 10.50 4.09
N TYR A 277 5.81 10.30 4.82
CA TYR A 277 5.79 9.87 6.20
C TYR A 277 7.09 10.22 6.92
N ASP A 278 6.97 10.51 8.21
CA ASP A 278 8.06 10.68 9.15
C ASP A 278 7.60 10.20 10.54
N SER A 279 8.31 9.25 11.12
CA SER A 279 8.01 8.76 12.47
C SER A 279 8.43 9.73 13.56
N SER A 280 9.28 10.72 13.25
CA SER A 280 9.69 11.72 14.24
C SER A 280 8.53 12.64 14.59
N THR A 281 8.19 12.71 15.88
CA THR A 281 7.21 13.65 16.42
C THR A 281 7.80 15.05 16.64
N THR A 282 9.12 15.21 16.52
CA THR A 282 9.79 16.51 16.62
C THR A 282 9.91 17.21 15.26
N ALA A 283 9.72 16.48 14.15
CA ALA A 283 9.63 17.08 12.83
C ALA A 283 8.34 17.90 12.71
N GLN A 284 8.47 19.16 12.29
CA GLN A 284 7.35 20.08 12.16
C GLN A 284 6.40 19.64 11.04
N ALA A 285 6.95 19.22 9.89
CA ALA A 285 6.20 18.59 8.81
C ALA A 285 6.49 17.09 8.79
N ARG A 286 5.49 16.24 9.07
CA ARG A 286 5.65 14.77 9.01
C ARG A 286 5.26 14.17 7.66
N TYR A 287 4.57 14.94 6.82
CA TYR A 287 4.16 14.57 5.47
C TYR A 287 3.87 15.84 4.65
N CYS A 288 3.76 15.69 3.34
CA CYS A 288 3.44 16.74 2.39
C CYS A 288 2.25 16.35 1.53
N LEU A 289 1.22 17.20 1.49
CA LEU A 289 0.09 17.02 0.58
C LEU A 289 0.51 17.42 -0.82
N HIS A 290 0.03 16.69 -1.81
CA HIS A 290 0.40 16.96 -3.19
C HIS A 290 -0.75 16.63 -4.15
N THR A 291 -0.68 17.26 -5.32
CA THR A 291 -1.64 17.04 -6.41
C THR A 291 -1.03 17.46 -7.75
N ALA A 292 -1.42 16.76 -8.81
CA ALA A 292 -1.18 17.23 -10.16
C ALA A 292 -2.23 18.28 -10.54
N PHE A 293 -1.81 19.38 -11.14
CA PHE A 293 -2.70 20.45 -11.58
C PHE A 293 -2.36 20.93 -12.98
N ASP A 294 -3.35 21.47 -13.68
CA ASP A 294 -3.17 22.04 -15.01
C ASP A 294 -2.81 23.52 -14.90
N LEU A 295 -1.83 23.96 -15.71
CA LEU A 295 -1.54 25.36 -15.89
C LEU A 295 -2.61 26.02 -16.78
N PRO A 296 -2.88 27.34 -16.60
CA PRO A 296 -3.75 28.06 -17.52
C PRO A 296 -3.28 27.89 -18.98
N PRO A 297 -4.18 27.62 -19.94
CA PRO A 297 -3.81 27.31 -21.33
C PRO A 297 -2.89 28.34 -22.00
N GLU A 298 -3.04 29.62 -21.64
CA GLU A 298 -2.23 30.73 -22.14
C GLU A 298 -0.75 30.69 -21.69
N MET A 299 -0.44 29.93 -20.64
CA MET A 299 0.92 29.75 -20.14
C MET A 299 1.62 28.54 -20.77
N ILE A 300 0.87 27.66 -21.42
CA ILE A 300 1.39 26.44 -22.03
C ILE A 300 1.90 26.80 -23.43
N PRO A 301 3.20 26.63 -23.72
CA PRO A 301 3.71 26.88 -25.07
C PRO A 301 2.93 26.09 -26.11
N LYS A 302 2.70 26.69 -27.29
CA LYS A 302 2.07 25.98 -28.42
C LYS A 302 2.93 24.75 -28.75
N ASN A 303 2.30 23.57 -28.82
CA ASN A 303 2.95 22.27 -29.02
C ASN A 303 3.89 21.85 -27.88
N ALA A 304 3.66 22.33 -26.65
CA ALA A 304 4.37 21.80 -25.49
C ALA A 304 4.16 20.27 -25.39
N PRO A 305 5.24 19.51 -25.15
CA PRO A 305 5.11 18.07 -24.94
C PRO A 305 4.41 17.80 -23.61
N THR A 306 3.68 16.69 -23.54
CA THR A 306 3.03 16.26 -22.31
C THR A 306 4.05 15.77 -21.29
N ARG A 307 3.85 16.07 -20.01
CA ARG A 307 4.74 15.71 -18.91
C ARG A 307 5.20 14.25 -18.96
N GLU A 308 6.51 14.06 -19.02
CA GLU A 308 7.20 12.80 -18.77
C GLU A 308 8.04 12.91 -17.49
N SER A 309 7.77 12.07 -16.50
CA SER A 309 8.44 12.13 -15.19
C SER A 309 8.66 10.76 -14.58
N ILE A 310 9.64 10.66 -13.68
CA ILE A 310 9.86 9.51 -12.82
C ILE A 310 9.63 9.92 -11.36
N GLU A 311 8.99 9.02 -10.61
CA GLU A 311 8.81 9.12 -9.17
C GLU A 311 9.43 7.87 -8.52
N VAL A 312 10.42 8.03 -7.66
CA VAL A 312 11.04 6.95 -6.88
C VAL A 312 10.68 7.15 -5.42
N ARG A 313 10.24 6.10 -4.73
CA ARG A 313 9.88 6.17 -3.31
C ARG A 313 10.86 5.36 -2.48
N ALA A 314 11.44 6.03 -1.50
CA ALA A 314 12.44 5.46 -0.62
C ALA A 314 11.95 5.48 0.83
N LEU A 315 12.13 4.35 1.51
CA LEU A 315 12.20 4.31 2.96
C LEU A 315 13.60 4.77 3.38
N VAL A 316 13.67 5.71 4.31
CA VAL A 316 14.92 6.30 4.79
C VAL A 316 14.95 6.15 6.31
N PHE A 317 15.95 5.46 6.82
CA PHE A 317 16.06 5.10 8.23
C PHE A 317 17.25 5.80 8.90
N THR A 318 17.01 6.21 10.14
CA THR A 318 18.03 6.58 11.13
C THR A 318 17.95 5.58 12.26
N TYR A 319 19.07 4.98 12.65
CA TYR A 319 19.11 3.97 13.69
C TYR A 319 18.88 4.57 15.09
N PRO A 320 18.39 3.77 16.06
CA PRO A 320 18.28 4.19 17.45
C PRO A 320 19.64 4.64 18.01
N ALA A 321 19.67 5.77 18.72
CA ALA A 321 20.89 6.33 19.29
C ALA A 321 21.67 5.30 20.14
N GLY A 322 22.98 5.23 19.93
CA GLY A 322 23.88 4.34 20.67
C GLY A 322 23.86 2.86 20.25
N GLN A 323 23.06 2.48 19.25
CA GLN A 323 23.07 1.13 18.68
C GLN A 323 23.81 1.13 17.34
N ARG A 324 24.79 0.23 17.17
CA ARG A 324 25.44 0.00 15.88
C ARG A 324 24.56 -0.90 15.00
N SER A 325 24.74 -0.79 13.69
CA SER A 325 24.09 -1.66 12.69
C SER A 325 24.15 -3.13 13.14
N PRO A 326 23.05 -3.91 13.02
CA PRO A 326 23.11 -5.35 13.20
C PRO A 326 24.25 -5.92 12.33
N SER A 327 25.19 -6.63 12.96
CA SER A 327 26.45 -7.05 12.35
C SER A 327 26.27 -7.75 10.98
N THR A 328 26.69 -7.04 9.93
CA THR A 328 27.26 -7.47 8.65
C THR A 328 26.73 -8.75 8.00
N VAL A 329 25.55 -8.69 7.35
CA VAL A 329 25.18 -9.58 6.21
C VAL A 329 24.45 -8.81 5.08
N ALA A 330 24.61 -7.49 4.95
CA ALA A 330 23.84 -6.72 3.95
C ALA A 330 24.63 -5.64 3.19
N LEU A 331 25.94 -5.83 3.02
CA LEU A 331 26.77 -4.94 2.19
C LEU A 331 27.05 -5.50 0.78
N LEU A 332 26.39 -6.59 0.40
CA LEU A 332 26.50 -7.16 -0.95
C LEU A 332 25.12 -7.51 -1.49
N SER A 333 24.91 -7.13 -2.75
CA SER A 333 23.81 -7.42 -3.68
C SER A 333 22.44 -6.73 -3.50
N SER A 334 22.30 -5.60 -4.19
CA SER A 334 21.08 -5.01 -4.77
C SER A 334 19.81 -4.92 -3.90
N HIS A 335 19.37 -3.68 -3.68
CA HIS A 335 18.06 -3.30 -3.15
C HIS A 335 16.91 -4.17 -3.73
N PRO A 336 15.89 -4.63 -2.96
CA PRO A 336 14.76 -5.43 -3.48
C PRO A 336 14.15 -4.91 -4.80
N LEU A 337 13.85 -3.61 -4.88
CA LEU A 337 13.42 -2.96 -6.12
C LEU A 337 14.46 -3.03 -7.23
N ALA A 338 15.74 -2.83 -6.93
CA ALA A 338 16.82 -2.98 -7.90
C ALA A 338 16.91 -4.42 -8.43
N ARG A 339 16.69 -5.43 -7.58
CA ARG A 339 16.61 -6.85 -7.99
C ARG A 339 15.44 -7.10 -8.93
N THR A 340 14.23 -6.62 -8.60
CA THR A 340 13.05 -6.78 -9.46
C THR A 340 13.23 -6.08 -10.81
N LEU A 341 13.72 -4.85 -10.79
CA LEU A 341 14.02 -4.07 -11.99
C LEU A 341 15.13 -4.71 -12.84
N ALA A 342 16.17 -5.28 -12.23
CA ALA A 342 17.26 -5.98 -12.93
C ALA A 342 16.78 -7.20 -13.72
N LYS A 343 15.74 -7.89 -13.24
CA LYS A 343 15.15 -9.04 -13.92
C LYS A 343 14.21 -8.64 -15.07
N GLY A 344 13.89 -7.35 -15.21
CA GLY A 344 12.95 -6.86 -16.23
C GLY A 344 11.52 -7.37 -16.03
N GLU A 345 11.15 -7.77 -14.81
CA GLU A 345 9.90 -8.45 -14.47
C GLU A 345 8.70 -7.48 -14.32
N LEU A 346 8.76 -6.27 -14.91
CA LEU A 346 7.63 -5.35 -14.80
C LEU A 346 6.46 -5.82 -15.68
N ARG A 347 5.30 -5.94 -15.04
CA ARG A 347 4.05 -6.31 -15.70
C ARG A 347 3.30 -5.05 -16.16
N ARG A 348 2.52 -5.21 -17.22
CA ARG A 348 1.54 -4.20 -17.65
C ARG A 348 0.39 -4.14 -16.66
N LEU A 349 -0.34 -3.04 -16.75
CA LEU A 349 -1.38 -2.58 -15.83
C LEU A 349 -2.35 -3.63 -15.30
N ASP A 350 -2.72 -4.57 -16.15
CA ASP A 350 -3.89 -5.43 -15.96
C ASP A 350 -3.57 -6.71 -15.18
N ASP A 351 -2.29 -6.98 -14.89
CA ASP A 351 -1.79 -8.27 -14.38
C ASP A 351 -1.37 -8.27 -12.90
N GLU A 352 -1.98 -7.43 -12.05
CA GLU A 352 -1.58 -7.27 -10.63
C GLU A 352 -2.28 -8.21 -9.63
N HIS A 353 -1.50 -8.61 -8.61
CA HIS A 353 -1.90 -9.24 -7.34
C HIS A 353 -1.45 -8.35 -6.17
N SER A 354 -2.05 -8.53 -4.98
CA SER A 354 -1.83 -7.67 -3.81
C SER A 354 -0.38 -7.71 -3.28
N ILE A 355 0.06 -6.63 -2.63
CA ILE A 355 1.29 -6.62 -1.81
C ILE A 355 1.23 -7.67 -0.69
N THR A 356 0.03 -8.13 -0.33
CA THR A 356 -0.25 -9.23 0.60
C THR A 356 -0.14 -10.62 -0.03
N ASP A 357 -0.16 -10.73 -1.36
CA ASP A 357 -0.12 -12.02 -2.09
C ASP A 357 1.31 -12.48 -2.42
N ARG A 358 2.32 -11.67 -2.07
CA ARG A 358 3.71 -12.14 -2.13
C ARG A 358 3.99 -13.07 -0.96
N THR A 359 3.74 -14.37 -1.16
CA THR A 359 4.56 -15.39 -0.50
C THR A 359 6.01 -15.16 -0.91
N ARG A 360 6.77 -14.64 0.06
CA ARG A 360 8.12 -14.13 -0.05
C ARG A 360 9.13 -15.23 -0.44
N THR A 361 9.61 -15.24 -1.68
CA THR A 361 10.77 -16.05 -2.13
C THR A 361 12.00 -15.16 -2.26
N ASP A 362 13.00 -15.40 -1.40
CA ASP A 362 14.35 -14.86 -1.53
C ASP A 362 15.27 -16.07 -1.36
N ILE A 363 16.07 -16.31 -2.37
CA ILE A 363 17.18 -17.26 -2.38
C ILE A 363 18.40 -16.46 -1.94
N ASP A 364 19.20 -16.96 -0.99
CA ASP A 364 20.52 -16.39 -0.74
C ASP A 364 21.55 -16.96 -1.72
N GLU A 365 22.73 -16.33 -1.80
CA GLU A 365 23.75 -16.59 -2.82
C GLU A 365 24.37 -18.01 -2.78
N ALA A 366 23.99 -18.84 -1.79
CA ALA A 366 24.37 -20.25 -1.70
C ALA A 366 23.25 -21.22 -2.13
N GLY A 367 22.08 -20.73 -2.53
CA GLY A 367 20.98 -21.56 -3.03
C GLY A 367 20.19 -22.32 -1.96
N GLU A 368 20.45 -22.09 -0.68
CA GLU A 368 19.82 -22.86 0.40
C GLU A 368 19.48 -21.95 1.58
N VAL A 369 18.22 -21.51 1.68
CA VAL A 369 17.34 -21.59 2.87
C VAL A 369 16.07 -20.78 2.60
N LYS A 370 15.04 -21.48 2.10
CA LYS A 370 13.61 -21.11 2.25
C LYS A 370 12.70 -22.35 2.14
N ASP A 371 13.12 -23.37 1.37
CA ASP A 371 12.28 -24.52 1.06
C ASP A 371 11.85 -25.37 2.26
N ALA A 372 12.70 -25.62 3.25
CA ALA A 372 12.31 -26.47 4.39
C ALA A 372 11.24 -25.81 5.29
N MET A 373 11.40 -24.52 5.61
CA MET A 373 10.42 -23.77 6.41
C MET A 373 9.14 -23.50 5.63
N LEU A 374 9.22 -23.24 4.31
CA LEU A 374 8.06 -23.07 3.45
C LEU A 374 7.30 -24.38 3.22
N LEU A 375 7.96 -25.53 3.05
CA LEU A 375 7.28 -26.82 2.92
C LEU A 375 6.52 -27.18 4.19
N LEU A 376 7.15 -27.03 5.36
CA LEU A 376 6.51 -27.33 6.65
C LEU A 376 5.31 -26.41 6.89
N ARG A 377 5.43 -25.11 6.61
CA ARG A 377 4.32 -24.16 6.70
C ARG A 377 3.23 -24.42 5.66
N LYS A 378 3.58 -24.74 4.42
CA LYS A 378 2.61 -25.01 3.34
C LYS A 378 1.83 -26.30 3.56
N GLN A 379 2.46 -27.35 4.09
CA GLN A 379 1.77 -28.59 4.46
C GLN A 379 0.83 -28.38 5.64
N GLU A 380 1.24 -27.63 6.65
CA GLU A 380 0.38 -27.34 7.80
C GLU A 380 -0.76 -26.38 7.44
N ILE A 381 -0.52 -25.37 6.61
CA ILE A 381 -1.57 -24.49 6.08
C ILE A 381 -2.62 -25.30 5.31
N LYS A 382 -2.19 -26.18 4.38
CA LYS A 382 -3.13 -27.04 3.64
C LYS A 382 -3.94 -27.96 4.56
N ARG A 383 -3.31 -28.49 5.61
CA ARG A 383 -3.99 -29.32 6.61
C ARG A 383 -5.03 -28.49 7.38
N LEU A 384 -4.69 -27.27 7.80
CA LEU A 384 -5.59 -26.37 8.51
C LEU A 384 -6.75 -25.91 7.61
N GLU A 385 -6.49 -25.57 6.35
CA GLU A 385 -7.51 -25.22 5.36
C GLU A 385 -8.52 -26.37 5.15
N HIS A 386 -8.03 -27.61 5.04
CA HIS A 386 -8.90 -28.78 4.92
C HIS A 386 -9.81 -28.96 6.15
N LEU A 387 -9.23 -28.86 7.35
CA LEU A 387 -9.98 -28.94 8.61
C LEU A 387 -11.00 -27.82 8.77
N CYS A 388 -10.66 -26.59 8.36
CA CYS A 388 -11.58 -25.46 8.36
C CYS A 388 -12.75 -25.68 7.39
N GLY A 389 -12.48 -26.22 6.19
CA GLY A 389 -13.52 -26.52 5.21
C GLY A 389 -14.54 -27.56 5.70
N GLU A 390 -14.08 -28.59 6.44
CA GLU A 390 -14.98 -29.57 7.06
C GLU A 390 -15.88 -28.95 8.14
N GLN A 391 -15.34 -28.04 8.96
CA GLN A 391 -16.10 -27.37 10.01
C GLN A 391 -17.06 -26.30 9.47
N GLU A 392 -16.73 -25.65 8.36
CA GLU A 392 -17.54 -24.59 7.77
C GLU A 392 -18.93 -25.11 7.36
N HIS A 393 -18.99 -26.29 6.75
CA HIS A 393 -20.27 -26.90 6.34
C HIS A 393 -21.17 -27.24 7.55
N LEU A 394 -20.58 -27.68 8.66
CA LEU A 394 -21.31 -27.96 9.90
C LEU A 394 -21.85 -26.68 10.55
N VAL A 395 -21.04 -25.63 10.60
CA VAL A 395 -21.44 -24.32 11.11
C VAL A 395 -22.55 -23.71 10.26
N GLN A 396 -22.48 -23.83 8.93
CA GLN A 396 -23.52 -23.30 8.04
C GLN A 396 -24.85 -24.03 8.21
N ARG A 397 -24.83 -25.36 8.31
CA ARG A 397 -26.05 -26.14 8.59
C ARG A 397 -26.66 -25.78 9.95
N ALA A 398 -25.85 -25.69 10.99
CA ALA A 398 -26.32 -25.31 12.33
C ALA A 398 -26.92 -23.88 12.37
N LYS A 399 -26.34 -22.93 11.63
CA LYS A 399 -26.89 -21.57 11.47
C LYS A 399 -28.23 -21.61 10.75
N GLN A 400 -28.34 -22.37 9.67
CA GLN A 400 -29.58 -22.50 8.91
C GLN A 400 -30.70 -23.10 9.77
N ASP A 401 -30.42 -24.18 10.51
CA ASP A 401 -31.38 -24.82 11.42
C ASP A 401 -31.82 -23.88 12.55
N ARG A 402 -30.88 -23.10 13.11
CA ARG A 402 -31.15 -22.06 14.11
C ARG A 402 -32.07 -20.97 13.56
N ASP A 403 -31.79 -20.46 12.36
CA ASP A 403 -32.54 -19.37 11.75
C ASP A 403 -33.97 -19.79 11.37
N VAL A 404 -34.14 -21.04 10.92
CA VAL A 404 -35.46 -21.65 10.71
C VAL A 404 -36.24 -21.76 12.02
N ALA A 405 -35.62 -22.29 13.07
CA ALA A 405 -36.27 -22.43 14.38
C ALA A 405 -36.64 -21.06 14.98
N LEU A 406 -35.80 -20.04 14.82
CA LEU A 406 -36.10 -18.66 15.22
C LEU A 406 -37.34 -18.12 14.49
N ALA A 407 -37.41 -18.28 13.17
CA ALA A 407 -38.56 -17.85 12.38
C ALA A 407 -39.87 -18.55 12.83
N ASP A 408 -39.80 -19.84 13.16
CA ASP A 408 -40.95 -20.59 13.68
C ASP A 408 -41.37 -20.11 15.08
N THR A 409 -40.43 -19.76 15.95
CA THR A 409 -40.76 -19.19 17.27
C THR A 409 -41.47 -17.84 17.17
N GLU A 410 -41.10 -17.00 16.21
CA GLU A 410 -41.77 -15.73 15.95
C GLU A 410 -43.18 -15.94 15.41
N LYS A 411 -43.36 -16.94 14.52
CA LYS A 411 -44.66 -17.31 13.98
C LYS A 411 -45.60 -17.80 15.08
N LEU A 412 -45.14 -18.70 15.95
CA LEU A 412 -45.90 -19.18 17.10
C LEU A 412 -46.24 -18.03 18.05
N HIS A 413 -45.30 -17.11 18.30
CA HIS A 413 -45.56 -15.95 19.15
C HIS A 413 -46.72 -15.08 18.61
N ARG A 414 -46.77 -14.85 17.29
CA ARG A 414 -47.90 -14.15 16.66
C ARG A 414 -49.21 -14.92 16.80
N GLN A 415 -49.21 -16.24 16.57
CA GLN A 415 -50.40 -17.09 16.72
C GLN A 415 -50.94 -17.10 18.15
N MET A 416 -50.05 -17.19 19.14
CA MET A 416 -50.40 -17.11 20.56
C MET A 416 -51.05 -15.77 20.91
N GLY A 417 -50.57 -14.66 20.32
CA GLY A 417 -51.20 -13.34 20.49
C GLY A 417 -52.66 -13.32 20.02
N ILE A 418 -52.92 -13.88 18.83
CA ILE A 418 -54.28 -14.00 18.27
C ILE A 418 -55.17 -14.89 19.16
N GLN A 419 -54.66 -16.04 19.61
CA GLN A 419 -55.40 -16.95 20.48
C GLN A 419 -55.69 -16.33 21.85
N THR A 420 -54.77 -15.52 22.39
CA THR A 420 -54.98 -14.78 23.64
C THR A 420 -56.17 -13.82 23.51
N SER A 421 -56.21 -13.04 22.43
CA SER A 421 -57.36 -12.14 22.17
C SER A 421 -58.67 -12.91 21.96
N ARG A 422 -58.63 -14.10 21.34
CA ARG A 422 -59.82 -14.96 21.20
C ARG A 422 -60.33 -15.45 22.57
N ILE A 423 -59.42 -15.87 23.45
CA ILE A 423 -59.76 -16.28 24.83
C ILE A 423 -60.42 -15.12 25.59
N GLU A 424 -59.85 -13.92 25.51
CA GLU A 424 -60.42 -12.71 26.14
C GLU A 424 -61.84 -12.42 25.64
N SER A 425 -62.10 -12.58 24.34
CA SER A 425 -63.44 -12.43 23.75
C SER A 425 -64.42 -13.46 24.28
N LEU A 426 -64.03 -14.75 24.29
CA LEU A 426 -64.88 -15.83 24.79
C LEU A 426 -65.19 -15.68 26.29
N GLU A 427 -64.23 -15.21 27.09
CA GLU A 427 -64.44 -14.91 28.51
C GLU A 427 -65.44 -13.77 28.72
N ALA A 428 -65.37 -12.72 27.89
CA ALA A 428 -66.32 -11.61 27.93
C ALA A 428 -67.74 -12.05 27.54
N GLU A 429 -67.88 -12.86 26.48
CA GLU A 429 -69.15 -13.45 26.06
C GLU A 429 -69.77 -14.34 27.14
N LEU A 430 -68.96 -15.20 27.77
CA LEU A 430 -69.39 -16.05 28.88
C LEU A 430 -69.90 -15.23 30.06
N LYS A 431 -69.21 -14.15 30.41
CA LYS A 431 -69.60 -13.25 31.50
C LYS A 431 -70.94 -12.57 31.21
N LEU A 432 -71.16 -12.12 29.97
CA LEU A 432 -72.44 -11.54 29.53
C LEU A 432 -73.56 -12.57 29.56
N ALA A 433 -73.34 -13.76 29.00
CA ALA A 433 -74.33 -14.84 28.97
C ALA A 433 -74.75 -15.29 30.38
N GLN A 434 -73.81 -15.31 31.34
CA GLN A 434 -74.08 -15.60 32.74
C GLN A 434 -74.97 -14.53 33.42
N GLN A 435 -74.82 -13.25 33.05
CA GLN A 435 -75.66 -12.17 33.58
C GLN A 435 -77.11 -12.26 33.08
N HIS A 436 -77.33 -12.76 31.86
CA HIS A 436 -78.65 -12.94 31.26
C HIS A 436 -79.36 -14.26 31.64
N LEU A 437 -78.70 -15.15 32.40
CA LEU A 437 -79.19 -16.48 32.75
C LEU A 437 -80.47 -16.50 33.63
N SER A 438 -80.88 -15.34 34.17
CA SER A 438 -82.14 -15.16 34.90
C SER A 438 -83.38 -15.19 34.00
N GLN A 439 -83.21 -15.11 32.67
CA GLN A 439 -84.29 -15.18 31.68
C GLN A 439 -84.29 -16.56 31.00
N SER A 440 -85.14 -17.45 31.51
CA SER A 440 -85.23 -18.88 31.17
C SER A 440 -85.46 -19.17 29.67
N SER A 441 -84.39 -19.43 28.92
CA SER A 441 -84.43 -20.05 27.58
C SER A 441 -83.45 -21.24 27.52
N LEU A 442 -83.93 -22.38 27.01
CA LEU A 442 -83.12 -23.59 26.73
C LEU A 442 -81.95 -23.30 25.77
N GLU A 443 -82.15 -22.33 24.87
CA GLU A 443 -81.19 -21.95 23.82
C GLU A 443 -79.96 -21.25 24.41
N LEU A 444 -80.16 -20.37 25.40
CA LEU A 444 -79.07 -19.70 26.13
C LEU A 444 -78.19 -20.70 26.90
N ARG A 445 -78.79 -21.76 27.46
CA ARG A 445 -78.02 -22.82 28.14
C ARG A 445 -77.15 -23.63 27.17
N SER A 446 -77.64 -23.87 25.97
CA SER A 446 -76.87 -24.55 24.91
C SER A 446 -75.69 -23.70 24.43
N GLN A 447 -75.93 -22.40 24.18
CA GLN A 447 -74.89 -21.45 23.78
C GLN A 447 -73.80 -21.27 24.85
N LEU A 448 -74.19 -21.18 26.12
CA LEU A 448 -73.26 -21.13 27.24
C LEU A 448 -72.37 -22.38 27.30
N SER A 449 -72.98 -23.57 27.13
CA SER A 449 -72.25 -24.83 27.14
C SER A 449 -71.27 -24.95 25.96
N GLN A 450 -71.61 -24.39 24.80
CA GLN A 450 -70.71 -24.36 23.64
C GLN A 450 -69.54 -23.39 23.85
N ALA A 451 -69.79 -22.16 24.30
CA ALA A 451 -68.74 -21.18 24.57
C ALA A 451 -67.76 -21.66 25.65
N GLN A 452 -68.24 -22.42 26.65
CA GLN A 452 -67.37 -23.07 27.65
C GLN A 452 -66.43 -24.11 27.02
N ARG A 453 -66.93 -24.92 26.08
CA ARG A 453 -66.08 -25.89 25.35
C ARG A 453 -65.05 -25.17 24.49
N ASP A 454 -65.47 -24.17 23.73
CA ASP A 454 -64.59 -23.40 22.85
C ASP A 454 -63.49 -22.66 23.64
N LEU A 455 -63.80 -22.16 24.84
CA LEU A 455 -62.82 -21.54 25.74
C LEU A 455 -61.80 -22.56 26.28
N ILE A 456 -62.25 -23.76 26.65
CA ILE A 456 -61.35 -24.84 27.11
C ILE A 456 -60.42 -25.26 25.98
N ASP A 457 -60.96 -25.43 24.77
CA ASP A 457 -60.18 -25.82 23.58
C ASP A 457 -59.16 -24.73 23.20
N ALA A 458 -59.56 -23.46 23.20
CA ALA A 458 -58.66 -22.34 22.91
C ALA A 458 -57.52 -22.22 23.94
N ARG A 459 -57.82 -22.40 25.23
CA ARG A 459 -56.80 -22.40 26.30
C ARG A 459 -55.84 -23.58 26.16
N ARG A 460 -56.34 -24.75 25.78
CA ARG A 460 -55.50 -25.93 25.51
C ARG A 460 -54.57 -25.68 24.33
N GLU A 461 -55.09 -25.15 23.22
CA GLU A 461 -54.30 -24.84 22.03
C GLU A 461 -53.20 -23.80 22.34
N LEU A 462 -53.52 -22.76 23.12
CA LEU A 462 -52.54 -21.76 23.57
C LEU A 462 -51.42 -22.39 24.43
N LEU A 463 -51.76 -23.34 25.29
CA LEU A 463 -50.78 -24.06 26.11
C LEU A 463 -49.85 -24.92 25.24
N GLU A 464 -50.40 -25.65 24.27
CA GLU A 464 -49.65 -26.48 23.33
C GLU A 464 -48.68 -25.62 22.49
N GLN A 465 -49.14 -24.47 21.99
CA GLN A 465 -48.29 -23.51 21.26
C GLN A 465 -47.18 -22.91 22.14
N ARG A 466 -47.47 -22.64 23.42
CA ARG A 466 -46.46 -22.14 24.37
C ARG A 466 -45.36 -23.16 24.61
N LEU A 467 -45.72 -24.42 24.83
CA LEU A 467 -44.78 -25.52 25.03
C LEU A 467 -43.91 -25.75 23.79
N GLU A 468 -44.49 -25.68 22.59
CA GLU A 468 -43.75 -25.84 21.35
C GLU A 468 -42.76 -24.69 21.13
N ARG A 469 -43.16 -23.45 21.43
CA ARG A 469 -42.26 -22.29 21.38
C ARG A 469 -41.09 -22.43 22.36
N GLU A 470 -41.32 -22.94 23.56
CA GLU A 470 -40.26 -23.19 24.55
C GLU A 470 -39.25 -24.24 24.04
N ARG A 471 -39.72 -25.34 23.45
CA ARG A 471 -38.87 -26.36 22.84
C ARG A 471 -37.99 -25.81 21.72
N LEU A 472 -38.57 -25.01 20.82
CA LEU A 472 -37.80 -24.39 19.73
C LEU A 472 -36.76 -23.39 20.27
N LEU A 473 -37.07 -22.62 21.31
CA LEU A 473 -36.09 -21.74 21.96
C LEU A 473 -34.96 -22.52 22.64
N GLU A 474 -35.24 -23.68 23.23
CA GLU A 474 -34.20 -24.59 23.74
C GLU A 474 -33.33 -25.12 22.60
N PHE A 475 -33.93 -25.51 21.47
CA PHE A 475 -33.20 -25.94 20.29
C PHE A 475 -32.27 -24.84 19.75
N VAL A 476 -32.76 -23.60 19.64
CA VAL A 476 -31.96 -22.43 19.23
C VAL A 476 -30.75 -22.23 20.15
N ARG A 477 -30.96 -22.23 21.48
CA ARG A 477 -29.87 -22.12 22.46
C ARG A 477 -28.85 -23.26 22.31
N GLY A 478 -29.33 -24.47 22.02
CA GLY A 478 -28.48 -25.62 21.76
C GLY A 478 -27.58 -25.44 20.53
N GLN A 479 -28.14 -24.94 19.42
CA GLN A 479 -27.38 -24.65 18.20
C GLN A 479 -26.36 -23.53 18.41
N GLU A 480 -26.72 -22.46 19.11
CA GLU A 480 -25.79 -21.37 19.43
C GLU A 480 -24.61 -21.85 20.29
N GLY A 481 -24.88 -22.69 21.28
CA GLY A 481 -23.85 -23.31 22.11
C GLY A 481 -22.90 -24.21 21.31
N GLN A 482 -23.43 -25.00 20.37
CA GLN A 482 -22.60 -25.84 19.48
C GLN A 482 -21.72 -25.00 18.55
N ILE A 483 -22.29 -23.95 17.94
CA ILE A 483 -21.54 -23.02 17.09
C ILE A 483 -20.40 -22.36 17.88
N GLN A 484 -20.67 -21.91 19.12
CA GLN A 484 -19.65 -21.28 19.94
C GLN A 484 -18.55 -22.27 20.33
N ARG A 485 -18.91 -23.50 20.70
CA ARG A 485 -17.95 -24.56 21.00
C ARG A 485 -17.01 -24.83 19.83
N TRP A 486 -17.54 -24.94 18.61
CA TRP A 486 -16.72 -25.15 17.41
C TRP A 486 -15.78 -23.99 17.12
N LYS A 487 -16.21 -22.73 17.37
CA LYS A 487 -15.33 -21.56 17.26
C LYS A 487 -14.17 -21.62 18.26
N ASP A 488 -14.47 -21.94 19.51
CA ASP A 488 -13.45 -22.01 20.56
C ASP A 488 -12.45 -23.15 20.30
N GLU A 489 -12.94 -24.30 19.82
CA GLU A 489 -12.09 -25.42 19.39
C GLU A 489 -11.20 -25.05 18.19
N ALA A 490 -11.74 -24.34 17.19
CA ALA A 490 -10.98 -23.88 16.03
C ALA A 490 -9.87 -22.89 16.44
N MET A 491 -10.21 -21.92 17.29
CA MET A 491 -9.24 -20.95 17.82
C MET A 491 -8.14 -21.64 18.64
N GLY A 492 -8.50 -22.57 19.52
CA GLY A 492 -7.54 -23.33 20.32
C GLY A 492 -6.57 -24.15 19.47
N ARG A 493 -7.09 -24.85 18.44
CA ARG A 493 -6.26 -25.60 17.48
C ARG A 493 -5.34 -24.68 16.68
N GLY A 494 -5.82 -23.49 16.29
CA GLY A 494 -5.01 -22.48 15.61
C GLY A 494 -3.83 -22.01 16.46
N TYR A 495 -4.06 -21.69 17.74
CA TYR A 495 -2.99 -21.31 18.66
C TYR A 495 -1.95 -22.44 18.84
N GLU A 496 -2.42 -23.68 19.00
CA GLU A 496 -1.53 -24.83 19.17
C GLU A 496 -0.69 -25.09 17.91
N ALA A 497 -1.28 -24.99 16.72
CA ALA A 497 -0.57 -25.16 15.45
C ALA A 497 0.51 -24.08 15.25
N VAL A 498 0.18 -22.82 15.52
CA VAL A 498 1.15 -21.70 15.45
C VAL A 498 2.32 -21.93 16.41
N SER A 499 2.02 -22.34 17.65
CA SER A 499 3.06 -22.60 18.66
C SER A 499 3.96 -23.77 18.27
N LYS A 500 3.40 -24.87 17.74
CA LYS A 500 4.16 -26.06 17.32
C LYS A 500 5.01 -25.77 16.08
N CYS A 501 4.47 -25.07 15.09
CA CYS A 501 5.23 -24.67 13.90
C CYS A 501 6.37 -23.71 14.24
N TRP A 502 6.17 -22.80 15.20
CA TRP A 502 7.22 -21.91 15.66
C TRP A 502 8.35 -22.69 16.35
N GLN A 503 8.01 -23.57 17.30
CA GLN A 503 9.01 -24.37 18.01
C GLN A 503 9.80 -25.29 17.07
N ALA A 504 9.12 -25.99 16.15
CA ALA A 504 9.79 -26.85 15.17
C ALA A 504 10.70 -26.06 14.21
N SER A 505 10.33 -24.83 13.86
CA SER A 505 11.17 -23.94 13.05
C SER A 505 12.41 -23.48 13.81
N VAL A 506 12.27 -23.18 15.11
CA VAL A 506 13.37 -22.79 15.99
C VAL A 506 14.34 -23.97 16.18
N ASP A 507 13.83 -25.16 16.46
CA ASP A 507 14.66 -26.34 16.70
C ASP A 507 15.49 -26.74 15.47
N GLU A 508 14.89 -26.68 14.26
CA GLU A 508 15.59 -26.98 13.01
C GLU A 508 16.63 -25.88 12.66
N ALA A 509 16.33 -24.61 12.93
CA ALA A 509 17.30 -23.52 12.76
C ALA A 509 18.49 -23.69 13.71
N VAL A 510 18.24 -24.00 14.98
CA VAL A 510 19.28 -24.27 15.99
C VAL A 510 20.14 -25.48 15.61
N LYS A 511 19.53 -26.54 15.08
CA LYS A 511 20.26 -27.72 14.62
C LYS A 511 21.22 -27.39 13.46
N ARG A 512 20.79 -26.59 12.49
CA ARG A 512 21.61 -26.26 11.31
C ARG A 512 22.70 -25.23 11.60
N GLU A 513 22.47 -24.29 12.51
CA GLU A 513 23.55 -23.42 13.00
C GLU A 513 24.64 -24.24 13.71
N ARG A 514 24.26 -25.25 14.50
CA ARG A 514 25.23 -26.19 15.09
C ARG A 514 26.00 -27.00 14.04
N GLU A 515 25.36 -27.37 12.93
CA GLU A 515 26.02 -28.07 11.82
C GLU A 515 27.01 -27.16 11.06
N LYS A 516 26.67 -25.88 10.85
CA LYS A 516 27.57 -24.87 10.29
C LYS A 516 28.77 -24.60 11.20
N ASP A 517 28.54 -24.40 12.50
CA ASP A 517 29.60 -24.25 13.49
C ASP A 517 30.53 -25.48 13.47
N GLY A 518 29.96 -26.68 13.39
CA GLY A 518 30.71 -27.94 13.25
C GLY A 518 31.59 -27.98 12.00
N TRP A 519 31.08 -27.53 10.86
CA TRP A 519 31.84 -27.45 9.61
C TRP A 519 32.98 -26.43 9.68
N LEU A 520 32.72 -25.25 10.27
CA LEU A 520 33.73 -24.20 10.44
C LEU A 520 34.86 -24.66 11.37
N VAL A 521 34.50 -25.30 12.49
CA VAL A 521 35.45 -25.87 13.45
C VAL A 521 36.32 -26.94 12.77
N LYS A 522 35.73 -27.81 11.95
CA LYS A 522 36.47 -28.84 11.21
C LYS A 522 37.48 -28.23 10.23
N ASN A 523 37.08 -27.22 9.45
CA ASN A 523 38.00 -26.55 8.53
C ASN A 523 39.13 -25.82 9.25
N LEU A 524 38.84 -25.19 10.39
CA LEU A 524 39.88 -24.56 11.22
C LEU A 524 40.86 -25.60 11.77
N GLN A 525 40.38 -26.78 12.18
CA GLN A 525 41.24 -27.89 12.62
C GLN A 525 42.11 -28.43 11.49
N GLU A 526 41.58 -28.55 10.28
CA GLU A 526 42.33 -28.97 9.08
C GLU A 526 43.41 -27.95 8.70
N GLU A 527 43.11 -26.65 8.76
CA GLU A 527 44.08 -25.60 8.46
C GLU A 527 45.16 -25.49 9.55
N ILE A 528 44.80 -25.64 10.83
CA ILE A 528 45.78 -25.74 11.93
C ILE A 528 46.72 -26.93 11.71
N SER A 529 46.19 -28.10 11.33
CA SER A 529 46.99 -29.29 11.03
C SER A 529 47.92 -29.07 9.83
N ARG A 530 47.45 -28.34 8.82
CA ARG A 530 48.23 -27.97 7.64
C ARG A 530 49.38 -27.01 7.97
N LEU A 531 49.15 -26.05 8.87
CA LEU A 531 50.18 -25.12 9.34
C LEU A 531 51.23 -25.84 10.21
N GLN A 532 50.80 -26.75 11.08
CA GLN A 532 51.71 -27.57 11.90
C GLN A 532 52.60 -28.50 11.05
N SER A 533 52.08 -29.06 9.96
CA SER A 533 52.89 -29.88 9.03
C SER A 533 53.91 -29.04 8.23
N LYS A 534 53.59 -27.79 7.86
CA LYS A 534 54.55 -26.87 7.25
C LYS A 534 55.70 -26.52 8.18
N ASP A 535 55.44 -26.29 9.47
CA ASP A 535 56.51 -26.03 10.46
C ASP A 535 57.43 -27.23 10.64
N SER A 536 56.91 -28.45 10.57
CA SER A 536 57.75 -29.67 10.60
C SER A 536 58.63 -29.85 9.36
N THR A 537 58.30 -29.18 8.24
CA THR A 537 59.11 -29.20 7.01
C THR A 537 60.24 -28.15 7.04
N LEU A 538 60.07 -27.08 7.83
CA LEU A 538 61.07 -26.02 8.05
C LEU A 538 62.11 -26.37 9.13
N MET A 539 61.86 -27.41 9.93
CA MET A 539 62.75 -27.91 10.99
C MET A 539 63.61 -29.12 10.56
N ALA A 540 63.68 -29.43 9.25
CA ALA A 540 64.62 -30.42 8.75
C ALA A 540 66.05 -29.85 8.81
N PRO A 541 67.00 -30.49 9.53
CA PRO A 541 68.32 -29.90 9.75
C PRO A 541 69.17 -29.96 8.48
N THR A 542 69.68 -28.81 8.05
CA THR A 542 70.80 -28.72 7.12
C THR A 542 72.06 -29.24 7.82
N GLY A 543 72.44 -30.49 7.53
CA GLY A 543 73.65 -31.12 8.03
C GLY A 543 74.66 -31.41 6.91
N ASP A 544 75.84 -30.82 7.07
CA ASP A 544 77.18 -31.26 6.67
C ASP A 544 77.64 -31.18 5.19
N VAL A 545 78.25 -30.04 4.87
CA VAL A 545 79.72 -29.85 4.74
C VAL A 545 80.61 -31.09 4.42
N GLU A 546 81.37 -30.90 3.34
CA GLU A 546 82.75 -31.36 3.06
C GLU A 546 83.08 -32.65 2.29
N ALA A 547 83.98 -32.41 1.31
CA ALA A 547 85.11 -33.21 0.85
C ALA A 547 84.85 -34.43 -0.05
N ARG A 548 85.30 -34.31 -1.31
CA ARG A 548 86.41 -35.13 -1.84
C ARG A 548 86.97 -34.56 -3.14
N THR A 549 88.28 -34.35 -3.08
CA THR A 549 89.29 -34.22 -4.13
C THR A 549 89.17 -35.27 -5.25
N GLU A 550 89.24 -34.84 -6.51
CA GLU A 550 90.34 -35.09 -7.47
C GLU A 550 90.18 -34.20 -8.71
#